data_AF-A0A7J6KKL3-F1
#
_entry.id   AF-A0A7J6KKL3-F1
#
_cell.length_a   1.000
_cell.length_b   1.000
_cell.length_c   1.000
_cell.angle_alpha   90.00
_cell.angle_beta   90.00
_cell.angle_gamma   90.00
#
_symmetry.space_group_name_H-M   'P 1'
#
loop_
_entity.id
_entity.type
_entity.pdbx_description
1 polymer ?
#
loop_
_entity_poly.entity_id
_entity_poly.type
_entity_poly.pdbx_seq_one_letter_code
_entity_poly.pdbx_strand_id
1 'polypeptide(L)'
;MARLRVNLAVLYLCNLALVTIAYSLRCGVHEETKSLEELHAEALSEGAKLVIYHGGDTPDRQDFVVNAFREAYPDINLTMVVDYSKYHNARIDNQLDTNTLVPDI
;
A
#
# COMPACT_ATOMS: atom_id res chain seq x y z
N MET A 1 3.69 -44.98 -38.07
CA MET A 1 2.99 -44.15 -37.06
C MET A 1 3.94 -43.87 -35.91
N ALA A 2 4.57 -42.69 -35.87
CA ALA A 2 5.52 -42.33 -34.82
C ALA A 2 4.78 -41.78 -33.60
N ARG A 3 4.89 -42.45 -32.44
CA ARG A 3 4.36 -41.94 -31.16
C ARG A 3 5.35 -40.93 -30.58
N LEU A 4 4.96 -39.67 -30.55
CA LEU A 4 5.71 -38.60 -29.89
C LEU A 4 5.72 -38.86 -28.38
N ARG A 5 6.89 -39.15 -27.81
CA ARG A 5 7.08 -39.26 -26.35
C ARG A 5 7.33 -37.86 -25.80
N VAL A 6 6.32 -37.26 -25.19
CA VAL A 6 6.49 -35.99 -24.47
C VAL A 6 7.19 -36.30 -23.14
N ASN A 7 8.36 -35.68 -22.94
CA ASN A 7 9.22 -35.96 -21.79
C ASN A 7 8.70 -35.20 -20.55
N LEU A 8 8.62 -35.85 -19.40
CA LEU A 8 8.04 -35.28 -18.17
C LEU A 8 8.76 -33.99 -17.72
N ALA A 9 10.05 -33.86 -18.04
CA ALA A 9 10.84 -32.65 -17.81
C ALA A 9 10.33 -31.43 -18.61
N VAL A 10 9.81 -31.65 -19.84
CA VAL A 10 9.24 -30.59 -20.68
C VAL A 10 7.92 -30.08 -20.09
N LEU A 11 7.13 -30.98 -19.48
CA LEU A 11 5.90 -30.59 -18.78
C LEU A 11 6.21 -29.75 -17.52
N TYR A 12 7.27 -30.09 -16.77
CA TYR A 12 7.65 -29.39 -15.55
C TYR A 12 8.22 -27.98 -15.82
N LEU A 13 9.06 -27.85 -16.86
CA LEU A 13 9.58 -26.56 -17.33
C LEU A 13 8.47 -25.64 -17.86
N CYS A 14 7.45 -26.19 -18.51
CA CYS A 14 6.31 -25.43 -19.02
C CYS A 14 5.46 -24.84 -17.87
N ASN A 15 5.21 -25.62 -16.81
CA ASN A 15 4.49 -25.15 -15.62
C ASN A 15 5.28 -24.06 -14.86
N LEU A 16 6.60 -24.21 -14.73
CA LEU A 16 7.44 -23.22 -14.06
C LEU A 16 7.48 -21.88 -14.83
N ALA A 17 7.55 -21.93 -16.17
CA ALA A 17 7.49 -20.76 -17.03
C ALA A 17 6.12 -20.05 -16.99
N LEU A 18 5.02 -20.80 -16.88
CA LEU A 18 3.67 -20.25 -16.72
C LEU A 18 3.51 -19.50 -15.39
N VAL A 19 4.10 -20.02 -14.31
CA VAL A 19 4.07 -19.36 -12.99
C VAL A 19 4.86 -18.05 -13.02
N THR A 20 6.05 -17.99 -13.63
CA THR A 20 6.82 -16.74 -13.74
C THR A 20 6.13 -15.68 -14.59
N ILE A 21 5.48 -16.05 -15.71
CA ILE A 21 4.73 -15.10 -16.56
C ILE A 21 3.50 -14.55 -15.82
N ALA A 22 2.78 -15.39 -15.07
CA ALA A 22 1.63 -14.95 -14.26
C ALA A 22 2.04 -13.95 -13.16
N TYR A 23 3.23 -14.11 -12.58
CA TYR A 23 3.77 -13.14 -11.62
C TYR A 23 4.13 -11.80 -12.28
N SER A 24 4.67 -11.79 -13.50
CA SER A 24 5.00 -10.56 -14.23
C SER A 24 3.76 -9.77 -14.67
N LEU A 25 2.64 -10.44 -14.98
CA LEU A 25 1.38 -9.79 -15.36
C LEU A 25 0.67 -9.07 -14.20
N ARG A 26 1.06 -9.34 -12.95
CA ARG A 26 0.55 -8.63 -11.76
C ARG A 26 1.22 -7.26 -11.54
N CYS A 27 2.21 -6.91 -12.34
CA CYS A 27 2.93 -5.65 -12.27
C CYS A 27 2.35 -4.61 -13.27
N GLY A 28 1.03 -4.52 -13.32
CA GLY A 28 0.34 -3.37 -13.93
C GLY A 28 -0.27 -2.54 -12.82
N VAL A 29 -0.11 -1.22 -12.85
CA VAL A 29 -0.92 -0.34 -11.99
C VAL A 29 -2.35 -0.45 -12.53
N HIS A 30 -3.22 -1.12 -11.79
CA HIS A 30 -4.65 -1.17 -12.09
C HIS A 30 -5.34 -0.12 -11.21
N GLU A 31 -6.40 0.48 -11.74
CA GLU A 31 -7.28 1.31 -10.93
C GLU A 31 -7.87 0.45 -9.81
N GLU A 32 -7.98 1.02 -8.60
CA GLU A 32 -8.65 0.35 -7.49
C GLU A 32 -10.13 0.15 -7.85
N THR A 33 -10.60 -1.09 -7.73
CA THR A 33 -11.96 -1.48 -8.11
C THR A 33 -12.86 -1.70 -6.90
N LYS A 34 -12.28 -1.83 -5.71
CA LYS A 34 -13.03 -2.02 -4.46
C LYS A 34 -13.82 -0.77 -4.12
N SER A 35 -14.97 -0.99 -3.49
CA SER A 35 -15.73 0.10 -2.90
C SER A 35 -15.04 0.65 -1.65
N LEU A 36 -15.43 1.84 -1.20
CA LEU A 36 -14.89 2.42 0.04
C LEU A 36 -15.25 1.57 1.26
N GLU A 37 -16.40 0.88 1.25
CA GLU A 37 -16.80 -0.04 2.31
C GLU A 37 -15.90 -1.29 2.35
N GLU A 38 -15.52 -1.83 1.20
CA GLU A 38 -14.58 -2.95 1.12
C GLU A 38 -13.19 -2.55 1.63
N LEU A 39 -12.69 -1.39 1.20
CA LEU A 39 -11.41 -0.84 1.66
C LEU A 39 -11.44 -0.52 3.16
N HIS A 40 -12.56 -0.02 3.68
CA HIS A 40 -12.73 0.24 5.10
C HIS A 40 -12.70 -1.05 5.92
N ALA A 41 -13.40 -2.10 5.49
CA ALA A 41 -13.35 -3.42 6.14
C ALA A 41 -11.93 -4.00 6.17
N GLU A 42 -11.15 -3.81 5.10
CA GLU A 42 -9.75 -4.22 5.05
C GLU A 42 -8.89 -3.40 6.02
N ALA A 43 -9.04 -2.07 6.06
CA ALA A 43 -8.32 -1.21 6.99
C ALA A 43 -8.59 -1.60 8.46
N LEU A 44 -9.81 -2.03 8.78
CA LEU A 44 -10.13 -2.58 10.10
C LEU A 44 -9.36 -3.88 10.40
N SER A 45 -9.20 -4.74 9.40
CA SER A 45 -8.43 -5.98 9.53
C SER A 45 -6.92 -5.74 9.67
N GLU A 46 -6.42 -4.61 9.16
CA GLU A 46 -5.02 -4.18 9.26
C GLU A 46 -4.67 -3.51 10.59
N GLY A 47 -5.65 -3.37 11.50
CA GLY A 47 -5.46 -2.80 12.84
C GLY A 47 -5.98 -1.38 13.01
N ALA A 48 -6.72 -0.88 12.01
CA ALA A 48 -7.48 0.37 12.11
C ALA A 48 -6.63 1.58 12.53
N LYS A 49 -5.40 1.69 12.02
CA LYS A 49 -4.47 2.78 12.34
C LYS A 49 -3.96 3.39 11.05
N LEU A 50 -3.92 4.73 11.01
CA LEU A 50 -3.39 5.49 9.90
C LEU A 50 -2.58 6.68 10.42
N VAL A 51 -1.30 6.74 10.08
CA VAL A 51 -0.37 7.81 10.43
C VAL A 51 0.07 8.54 9.17
N ILE A 52 -0.22 9.83 9.08
CA ILE A 52 0.09 10.66 7.92
C ILE A 52 1.06 11.78 8.29
N TYR A 53 2.14 11.94 7.52
CA TYR A 53 3.00 13.11 7.55
C TYR A 53 2.60 14.07 6.43
N HIS A 54 1.87 15.13 6.79
CA HIS A 54 1.34 16.08 5.82
C HIS A 54 2.18 17.36 5.79
N GLY A 55 2.52 17.84 4.59
CA GLY A 55 3.20 19.13 4.40
C GLY A 55 2.28 20.32 4.75
N GLY A 56 2.73 21.27 5.56
CA GLY A 56 1.96 22.48 5.85
C GLY A 56 2.70 23.50 6.69
N ASP A 57 2.07 24.66 6.89
CA ASP A 57 2.70 25.80 7.57
C ASP A 57 2.28 25.93 9.05
N THR A 58 1.06 25.45 9.40
CA THR A 58 0.54 25.46 10.77
C THR A 58 -0.01 24.07 11.13
N PRO A 59 0.08 23.65 12.41
CA PRO A 59 -0.37 22.32 12.84
C PRO A 59 -1.84 22.02 12.54
N ASP A 60 -2.69 23.03 12.59
CA ASP A 60 -4.15 22.97 12.47
C ASP A 60 -4.67 23.10 11.02
N ARG A 61 -3.79 23.31 10.04
CA ARG A 61 -4.18 23.60 8.65
C ARG A 61 -5.04 22.50 8.01
N GLN A 62 -4.92 21.26 8.49
CA GLN A 62 -5.65 20.11 7.97
C GLN A 62 -6.79 19.64 8.88
N ASP A 63 -7.16 20.39 9.92
CA ASP A 63 -8.22 20.00 10.86
C ASP A 63 -9.54 19.70 10.16
N PHE A 64 -9.88 20.43 9.09
CA PHE A 64 -11.07 20.16 8.30
C PHE A 64 -11.07 18.74 7.69
N VAL A 65 -9.94 18.34 7.09
CA VAL A 65 -9.79 17.00 6.48
C VAL A 65 -9.80 15.92 7.56
N VAL A 66 -9.07 16.16 8.66
CA VAL A 66 -9.00 15.25 9.80
C VAL A 66 -10.38 15.03 10.42
N ASN A 67 -11.16 16.10 10.60
CA ASN A 67 -12.50 16.01 11.17
C ASN A 67 -13.46 15.27 10.23
N ALA A 68 -13.46 15.58 8.94
CA ALA A 68 -14.30 14.89 7.96
C ALA A 68 -13.96 13.39 7.86
N PHE A 69 -12.68 13.03 7.90
CA PHE A 69 -12.27 11.62 7.89
C PHE A 69 -12.73 10.88 9.13
N ARG A 70 -12.56 11.49 10.32
CA ARG A 70 -13.00 10.89 11.59
C ARG A 70 -14.51 10.78 11.69
N GLU A 71 -15.26 11.69 11.08
CA GLU A 71 -16.72 11.60 10.98
C GLU A 71 -17.16 10.44 10.07
N ALA A 72 -16.48 10.27 8.93
CA ALA A 72 -16.79 9.19 7.98
C ALA A 72 -16.35 7.80 8.48
N TYR A 73 -15.21 7.72 9.18
CA TYR A 73 -14.57 6.47 9.62
C TYR A 73 -14.15 6.55 11.09
N PRO A 74 -15.11 6.59 12.03
CA PRO A 74 -14.85 6.83 13.46
C PRO A 74 -14.10 5.69 14.16
N ASP A 75 -14.03 4.51 13.54
CA ASP A 75 -13.33 3.31 13.99
C ASP A 75 -11.88 3.22 13.50
N ILE A 76 -11.44 4.13 12.61
CA ILE A 76 -10.05 4.25 12.19
C ILE A 76 -9.32 5.30 13.04
N ASN A 77 -8.24 4.88 13.70
CA ASN A 77 -7.38 5.76 14.48
C ASN A 77 -6.43 6.57 13.58
N LEU A 78 -6.90 7.74 13.13
CA LEU A 78 -6.12 8.68 12.33
C LEU A 78 -5.22 9.58 13.20
N THR A 79 -3.92 9.56 12.92
CA THR A 79 -2.92 10.54 13.37
C THR A 79 -2.37 11.29 12.17
N MET A 80 -2.55 12.62 12.11
CA MET A 80 -1.93 13.46 11.08
C MET A 80 -0.98 14.46 11.73
N VAL A 81 0.27 14.49 11.26
CA VAL A 81 1.31 15.42 11.73
C VAL A 81 1.61 16.40 10.60
N VAL A 82 1.32 17.68 10.85
CA VAL A 82 1.61 18.76 9.89
C VAL A 82 2.95 19.40 10.23
N ASP A 83 3.85 19.46 9.25
CA ASP A 83 5.14 20.13 9.34
C ASP A 83 5.55 20.60 7.93
N TYR A 84 6.55 21.48 7.81
CA TYR A 84 7.03 21.87 6.49
C TYR A 84 7.53 20.66 5.71
N SER A 85 7.18 20.58 4.43
CA SER A 85 7.57 19.46 3.56
C SER A 85 9.09 19.20 3.58
N LYS A 86 9.91 20.26 3.60
CA LYS A 86 11.38 20.12 3.67
C LYS A 86 11.87 19.40 4.94
N TYR A 87 11.13 19.48 6.04
CA TYR A 87 11.45 18.79 7.29
C TYR A 87 10.90 17.37 7.31
N HIS A 88 9.68 17.15 6.81
CA HIS A 88 9.16 15.79 6.62
C HIS A 88 10.04 14.96 5.68
N ASN A 89 10.53 15.54 4.57
CA ASN A 89 11.45 14.85 3.66
C ASN A 89 12.72 14.37 4.39
N ALA A 90 13.43 15.28 5.05
CA ALA A 90 14.66 14.91 5.77
C ALA A 90 14.40 13.93 6.93
N ARG A 91 13.24 14.03 7.59
CA ARG A 91 12.82 13.11 8.65
C ARG A 91 12.54 11.71 8.10
N ILE A 92 11.83 11.61 6.99
CA ILE A 92 11.52 10.33 6.33
C ILE A 92 12.80 9.67 5.82
N ASP A 93 13.69 10.42 5.15
CA ASP A 93 14.99 9.90 4.71
C ASP A 93 15.76 9.28 5.90
N ASN A 94 15.85 10.00 7.02
CA ASN A 94 16.51 9.49 8.21
C ASN A 94 15.81 8.26 8.82
N GLN A 95 14.47 8.23 8.84
CA GLN A 95 13.71 7.10 9.34
C GLN A 95 13.89 5.86 8.45
N LEU A 96 13.97 6.01 7.13
CA LEU A 96 14.27 4.92 6.21
C LEU A 96 15.70 4.41 6.42
N ASP A 97 16.68 5.32 6.50
CA ASP A 97 18.10 4.98 6.71
C ASP A 97 18.35 4.27 8.04
N THR A 98 17.54 4.57 9.06
CA THR A 98 17.66 3.99 10.40
C THR A 98 16.68 2.85 10.69
N ASN A 99 15.85 2.48 9.70
CA ASN A 99 14.79 1.49 9.85
C ASN A 99 13.82 1.80 11.02
N THR A 100 13.40 3.06 11.10
CA THR A 100 12.46 3.60 12.11
C THR A 100 11.29 4.35 11.46
N LEU A 101 10.89 3.98 10.23
CA LEU A 101 9.75 4.58 9.53
C LEU A 101 8.48 4.57 10.39
N VAL A 102 7.89 5.75 10.57
CA VAL A 102 6.67 5.96 11.36
C VAL A 102 5.40 6.16 10.52
N PRO A 103 5.38 7.03 9.49
CA PRO A 103 4.16 7.29 8.73
C PRO A 103 3.83 6.15 7.78
N ASP A 104 2.54 5.97 7.53
CA ASP A 104 2.01 5.12 6.47
C ASP A 104 1.95 5.90 5.13
N ILE A 105 1.78 7.24 5.21
CA ILE A 105 1.70 8.19 4.07
C ILE A 105 2.50 9.46 4.36
#